data_AF-A0A4Y2VE46-F1
#
_entry.id   AF-A0A4Y2VE46-F1
#
_cell.length_a   1.000
_cell.length_b   1.000
_cell.length_c   1.000
_cell.angle_alpha   90.00
_cell.angle_beta   90.00
_cell.angle_gamma   90.00
#
_symmetry.space_group_name_H-M   'P 1'
#
loop_
_entity.id
_entity.type
_entity.pdbx_description
1 polymer ?
#
loop_
_entity_poly.entity_id
_entity_poly.type
_entity_poly.pdbx_seq_one_letter_code
_entity_poly.pdbx_strand_id
1 'polypeptide(L)'
;MKAGGRDCGWKRDKKSGNGKKDLAARDPGPLSHPRRLTTANRTLRLYLSAESPTPELQEMVVFILKCYMSIWFSIKTSKYFTEGPKLVNQSIQSSRYLPDDLRNLVDPVIKRNGFFAHPEHLILAKTQNNTKLIRELGLRRILKARQLDQKRTTIRTFMLPKLNFKAQDCSEIINWINCDLSSPPLLKDSNDDEIKSHIQSNSVPNWDITFKTCPVHKSS
;
A
#
# COMPACT_ATOMS: atom_id res chain seq x y z
N MET A 1 -3.25 24.90 15.86
CA MET A 1 -4.60 24.27 15.89
C MET A 1 -4.44 22.78 16.09
N LYS A 2 -4.97 22.24 17.19
CA LYS A 2 -4.95 20.80 17.52
C LYS A 2 -5.80 20.04 16.50
N ALA A 3 -5.19 19.14 15.74
CA ALA A 3 -5.93 18.25 14.84
C ALA A 3 -6.50 17.08 15.66
N GLY A 4 -7.83 17.04 15.75
CA GLY A 4 -8.59 16.02 16.47
C GLY A 4 -8.29 14.60 16.00
N GLY A 5 -8.18 13.69 16.96
CA GLY A 5 -8.10 12.25 16.73
C GLY A 5 -9.33 11.79 15.97
N ARG A 6 -9.13 11.22 14.78
CA ARG A 6 -10.21 10.64 13.99
C ARG A 6 -10.42 9.18 14.39
N ASP A 7 -11.58 8.99 15.02
CA ASP A 7 -12.23 7.74 15.39
C ASP A 7 -12.14 6.72 14.23
N CYS A 8 -11.43 5.62 14.45
CA CYS A 8 -11.36 4.51 13.49
C CYS A 8 -12.53 3.58 13.79
N GLY A 9 -13.52 3.54 12.90
CA GLY A 9 -14.77 2.76 13.03
C GLY A 9 -14.57 1.24 13.18
N TRP A 10 -14.13 0.80 14.36
CA TRP A 10 -14.26 -0.55 14.90
C TRP A 10 -15.65 -0.79 15.52
N LYS A 11 -16.54 0.20 15.46
CA LYS A 11 -17.76 0.25 16.27
C LYS A 11 -18.93 -0.62 15.80
N ARG A 12 -18.86 -1.42 14.71
CA ARG A 12 -20.10 -2.07 14.21
C ARG A 12 -20.13 -3.50 13.71
N ASP A 13 -19.05 -4.29 13.68
CA ASP A 13 -19.12 -5.64 13.09
C ASP A 13 -18.69 -6.78 14.02
N LYS A 14 -19.20 -6.78 15.27
CA LYS A 14 -19.04 -7.91 16.20
C LYS A 14 -20.35 -8.31 16.89
N LYS A 15 -21.47 -8.24 16.15
CA LYS A 15 -22.78 -8.77 16.57
C LYS A 15 -23.23 -9.89 15.61
N SER A 16 -22.62 -11.06 15.71
CA SER A 16 -23.25 -12.31 15.22
C SER A 16 -22.54 -13.62 15.60
N GLY A 17 -21.32 -13.60 16.15
CA GLY A 17 -20.61 -14.83 16.52
C GLY A 17 -20.57 -15.07 18.03
N ASN A 18 -21.10 -16.21 18.47
CA ASN A 18 -21.16 -16.67 19.86
C ASN A 18 -19.76 -16.74 20.51
N GLY A 19 -19.42 -15.74 21.34
CA GLY A 19 -18.17 -15.67 22.09
C GLY A 19 -18.40 -14.94 23.42
N LYS A 20 -17.67 -15.36 24.48
CA LYS A 20 -17.84 -14.86 25.86
C LYS A 20 -17.96 -13.32 25.87
N LYS A 21 -19.09 -12.81 26.38
CA LYS A 21 -19.50 -11.38 26.39
C LYS A 21 -18.39 -10.43 26.86
N ASP A 22 -17.49 -10.90 27.71
CA ASP A 22 -16.40 -10.13 28.32
C ASP A 22 -15.27 -9.74 27.33
N LEU A 23 -15.05 -10.53 26.27
CA LEU A 23 -14.05 -10.22 25.23
C LEU A 23 -14.60 -9.28 24.13
N ALA A 24 -15.92 -9.20 24.00
CA ALA A 24 -16.58 -8.32 23.03
C ALA A 24 -16.71 -6.88 23.54
N ALA A 25 -16.65 -6.67 24.86
CA ALA A 25 -16.79 -5.36 25.50
C ALA A 25 -15.47 -4.60 25.70
N ARG A 26 -14.32 -5.25 25.52
CA ARG A 26 -13.01 -4.60 25.64
C ARG A 26 -12.71 -3.81 24.39
N ASP A 27 -12.66 -2.49 24.50
CA ASP A 27 -12.15 -1.59 23.47
C ASP A 27 -10.62 -1.76 23.39
N PRO A 28 -10.06 -2.42 22.35
CA PRO A 28 -8.63 -2.38 22.14
C PRO A 28 -8.33 -0.98 21.63
N GLY A 29 -8.00 -0.06 22.55
CA GLY A 29 -7.69 1.32 22.20
C GLY A 29 -6.69 1.42 21.04
N PRO A 30 -6.55 2.60 20.41
CA PRO A 30 -5.97 2.77 19.07
C PRO A 30 -4.74 1.89 18.81
N LEU A 31 -4.85 1.01 17.81
CA LEU A 31 -3.80 0.06 17.45
C LEU A 31 -2.59 0.81 16.86
N SER A 32 -1.57 1.04 17.68
CA SER A 32 -0.27 1.57 17.24
C SER A 32 0.59 0.48 16.57
N HIS A 33 1.52 0.89 15.70
CA HIS A 33 2.44 -0.02 15.01
C HIS A 33 3.24 -0.94 15.99
N PRO A 34 3.72 -0.46 17.15
CA PRO A 34 4.34 -1.31 18.18
C PRO A 34 3.40 -2.39 18.75
N ARG A 35 2.10 -2.10 18.87
CA ARG A 35 1.12 -3.07 19.39
C ARG A 35 0.96 -4.26 18.43
N ARG A 36 0.99 -4.04 17.11
CA ARG A 36 0.89 -5.13 16.10
C ARG A 36 2.08 -6.08 16.16
N LEU A 37 3.31 -5.54 16.23
CA LEU A 37 4.52 -6.35 16.36
C LEU A 37 4.55 -7.11 17.70
N THR A 38 4.09 -6.47 18.79
CA THR A 38 3.96 -7.12 20.10
C THR A 38 3.01 -8.31 20.04
N THR A 39 1.84 -8.17 19.39
CA THR A 39 0.89 -9.26 19.22
C THR A 39 1.52 -10.40 18.42
N ALA A 40 2.15 -10.13 17.27
CA ALA A 40 2.83 -11.16 16.49
C ALA A 40 3.89 -11.92 17.31
N ASN A 41 4.74 -11.20 18.05
CA ASN A 41 5.77 -11.80 18.91
C ASN A 41 5.18 -12.60 20.09
N ARG A 42 4.00 -12.21 20.61
CA ARG A 42 3.29 -12.98 21.64
C ARG A 42 2.72 -14.28 21.06
N THR A 43 2.12 -14.23 19.87
CA THR A 43 1.61 -15.42 19.18
C THR A 43 2.72 -16.41 18.85
N LEU A 44 3.87 -15.93 18.35
CA LEU A 44 5.04 -16.78 18.07
C LEU A 44 5.57 -17.46 19.34
N ARG A 45 5.67 -16.72 20.46
CA ARG A 45 6.07 -17.30 21.74
C ARG A 45 5.08 -18.34 22.25
N LEU A 46 3.78 -18.06 22.13
CA LEU A 46 2.73 -18.99 22.51
C LEU A 46 2.86 -20.31 21.73
N TYR A 47 3.10 -20.23 20.42
CA TYR A 47 3.34 -21.40 19.57
C TYR A 47 4.54 -22.22 20.02
N LEU A 48 5.68 -21.58 20.30
CA LEU A 48 6.89 -22.27 20.77
C LEU A 48 6.74 -22.91 22.15
N SER A 49 5.86 -22.37 23.00
CA SER A 49 5.58 -22.93 24.33
C SER A 49 4.53 -24.04 24.35
N ALA A 50 3.84 -24.29 23.24
CA ALA A 50 2.78 -25.29 23.18
C ALA A 50 3.35 -26.67 22.82
N GLU A 51 3.09 -27.68 23.65
CA GLU A 51 3.48 -29.08 23.36
C GLU A 51 2.74 -29.63 22.13
N SER A 52 1.48 -29.23 21.93
CA SER A 52 0.65 -29.57 20.77
C SER A 52 -0.15 -28.35 20.29
N PRO A 53 0.40 -27.52 19.39
CA PRO A 53 -0.26 -26.30 18.93
C PRO A 53 -1.52 -26.62 18.10
N THR A 54 -2.60 -25.87 18.34
CA THR A 54 -3.87 -26.07 17.61
C THR A 54 -3.71 -25.68 16.12
N PRO A 55 -4.53 -26.24 15.21
CA PRO A 55 -4.50 -25.88 13.79
C PRO A 55 -4.65 -24.37 13.55
N GLU A 56 -5.51 -23.69 14.32
CA GLU A 56 -5.73 -22.24 14.21
C GLU A 56 -4.48 -21.46 14.61
N LEU A 57 -3.77 -21.91 15.67
CA LEU A 57 -2.52 -21.29 16.08
C LEU A 57 -1.42 -21.50 15.02
N GLN A 58 -1.36 -22.68 14.40
CA GLN A 58 -0.45 -22.96 13.29
C GLN A 58 -0.72 -22.04 12.09
N GLU A 59 -1.99 -21.87 11.70
CA GLU A 59 -2.38 -20.97 10.61
C GLU A 59 -2.02 -19.51 10.90
N MET A 60 -2.25 -19.04 12.13
CA MET A 60 -1.85 -17.69 12.54
C MET A 60 -0.34 -17.50 12.46
N VAL A 61 0.46 -18.49 12.88
CA VAL A 61 1.92 -18.44 12.78
C VAL A 61 2.38 -18.40 11.33
N VAL A 62 1.81 -19.25 10.48
CA VAL A 62 2.08 -19.25 9.03
C VAL A 62 1.75 -17.89 8.43
N PHE A 63 0.63 -17.29 8.80
CA PHE A 63 0.26 -15.93 8.40
C PHE A 63 1.24 -14.86 8.89
N ILE A 64 1.67 -14.95 10.15
CA ILE A 64 2.66 -14.02 10.70
C ILE A 64 3.95 -14.09 9.90
N LEU A 65 4.44 -15.29 9.59
CA LEU A 65 5.71 -15.48 8.89
C LEU A 65 5.61 -15.11 7.40
N LYS A 66 4.60 -15.61 6.68
CA LYS A 66 4.47 -15.44 5.23
C LYS A 66 3.95 -14.07 4.81
N CYS A 67 2.99 -13.53 5.54
CA CYS A 67 2.37 -12.24 5.20
C CYS A 67 2.95 -11.11 6.03
N TYR A 68 2.71 -11.14 7.34
CA TYR A 68 2.93 -9.97 8.19
C TYR A 68 4.41 -9.59 8.28
N MET A 69 5.29 -10.53 8.66
CA MET A 69 6.71 -10.28 8.83
C MET A 69 7.40 -9.97 7.51
N SER A 70 7.07 -10.70 6.43
CA SER A 70 7.60 -10.44 5.09
C SER A 70 7.32 -8.99 4.66
N ILE A 71 6.07 -8.56 4.74
CA ILE A 71 5.68 -7.20 4.37
C ILE A 71 6.24 -6.16 5.33
N TRP A 72 6.22 -6.42 6.63
CA TRP A 72 6.80 -5.52 7.63
C TRP A 72 8.29 -5.28 7.37
N PHE A 73 9.05 -6.34 7.08
CA PHE A 73 10.47 -6.24 6.78
C PHE A 73 10.72 -5.49 5.47
N SER A 74 9.95 -5.77 4.42
CA SER A 74 10.04 -5.04 3.16
C SER A 74 9.72 -3.55 3.33
N ILE A 75 8.74 -3.20 4.16
CA ILE A 75 8.43 -1.80 4.49
C ILE A 75 9.60 -1.13 5.24
N LYS A 76 10.25 -1.84 6.17
CA LYS A 76 11.36 -1.28 6.96
C LYS A 76 12.66 -1.16 6.20
N THR A 77 12.90 -2.02 5.22
CA THR A 77 14.11 -2.03 4.39
C THR A 77 13.98 -1.23 3.10
N SER A 78 12.74 -0.95 2.65
CA SER A 78 12.50 -0.02 1.55
C SER A 78 13.15 1.32 1.84
N LYS A 79 13.77 1.93 0.84
CA LYS A 79 14.47 3.22 1.01
C LYS A 79 13.75 4.35 0.30
N TYR A 80 13.17 4.03 -0.85
CA TYR A 80 12.70 5.02 -1.80
C TYR A 80 11.19 5.11 -1.79
N PHE A 81 10.69 6.34 -1.85
CA PHE A 81 9.26 6.61 -2.00
C PHE A 81 8.64 5.86 -3.18
N THR A 82 9.38 5.70 -4.29
CA THR A 82 8.94 5.00 -5.51
C THR A 82 8.72 3.49 -5.34
N GLU A 83 9.15 2.88 -4.23
CA GLU A 83 8.93 1.45 -3.97
C GLU A 83 7.54 1.16 -3.38
N GLY A 84 6.83 2.18 -2.89
CA GLY A 84 5.50 2.05 -2.30
C GLY A 84 4.54 1.13 -3.08
N PRO A 85 4.37 1.28 -4.41
CA PRO A 85 3.46 0.43 -5.18
C PRO A 85 3.91 -1.04 -5.21
N LYS A 86 5.23 -1.30 -5.21
CA LYS A 86 5.77 -2.67 -5.14
C LYS A 86 5.41 -3.32 -3.80
N LEU A 87 5.47 -2.56 -2.70
CA LEU A 87 5.08 -3.04 -1.36
C LEU A 87 3.59 -3.38 -1.29
N VAL A 88 2.73 -2.58 -1.95
CA VAL A 88 1.30 -2.90 -2.07
C VAL A 88 1.09 -4.16 -2.89
N ASN A 89 1.77 -4.30 -4.05
CA ASN A 89 1.69 -5.53 -4.84
C ASN A 89 2.12 -6.75 -4.02
N GLN A 90 3.27 -6.65 -3.35
CA GLN A 90 3.81 -7.73 -2.53
C GLN A 90 2.82 -8.14 -1.43
N SER A 91 2.11 -7.19 -0.84
CA SER A 91 1.07 -7.46 0.16
C SER A 91 -0.11 -8.24 -0.43
N ILE A 92 -0.53 -7.89 -1.65
CA ILE A 92 -1.55 -8.64 -2.39
C ILE A 92 -1.02 -10.05 -2.68
N GLN A 93 0.18 -10.18 -3.24
CA GLN A 93 0.77 -11.46 -3.59
C GLN A 93 0.91 -12.40 -2.39
N SER A 94 1.43 -11.89 -1.27
CA SER A 94 1.67 -12.69 -0.07
C SER A 94 0.37 -13.22 0.52
N SER A 95 -0.74 -12.49 0.41
CA SER A 95 -2.05 -12.94 0.90
C SER A 95 -2.72 -14.02 0.05
N ARG A 96 -2.24 -14.31 -1.17
CA ARG A 96 -2.92 -15.21 -2.12
C ARG A 96 -2.99 -16.67 -1.73
N TYR A 97 -2.05 -17.13 -0.90
CA TYR A 97 -2.07 -18.53 -0.44
C TYR A 97 -3.20 -18.79 0.56
N LEU A 98 -3.81 -17.74 1.13
CA LEU A 98 -4.87 -17.86 2.10
C LEU A 98 -6.14 -18.40 1.43
N PRO A 99 -6.92 -19.24 2.14
CA PRO A 99 -8.26 -19.60 1.72
C PRO A 99 -9.17 -18.36 1.69
N ASP A 100 -10.26 -18.46 0.94
CA ASP A 100 -11.12 -17.31 0.60
C ASP A 100 -11.73 -16.62 1.83
N ASP A 101 -12.09 -17.39 2.85
CA ASP A 101 -12.63 -16.91 4.13
C ASP A 101 -11.62 -16.02 4.87
N LEU A 102 -10.35 -16.45 4.96
CA LEU A 102 -9.28 -15.66 5.56
C LEU A 102 -8.88 -14.47 4.68
N ARG A 103 -8.87 -14.66 3.36
CA ARG A 103 -8.57 -13.57 2.41
C ARG A 103 -9.61 -12.45 2.51
N ASN A 104 -10.89 -12.78 2.72
CA ASN A 104 -11.96 -11.81 2.95
C ASN A 104 -11.73 -10.94 4.21
N LEU A 105 -10.94 -11.41 5.18
CA LEU A 105 -10.54 -10.62 6.35
C LEU A 105 -9.31 -9.74 6.08
N VAL A 106 -8.41 -10.19 5.21
CA VAL A 106 -7.12 -9.52 4.93
C VAL A 106 -7.23 -8.47 3.83
N ASP A 107 -7.97 -8.75 2.76
CA ASP A 107 -8.14 -7.85 1.60
C ASP A 107 -8.64 -6.45 2.00
N PRO A 108 -9.63 -6.29 2.89
CA PRO A 108 -10.04 -4.97 3.38
C PRO A 108 -8.91 -4.21 4.07
N VAL A 109 -8.02 -4.91 4.78
CA VAL A 109 -6.85 -4.31 5.45
C VAL A 109 -5.84 -3.84 4.42
N ILE A 110 -5.55 -4.65 3.40
CA ILE A 110 -4.67 -4.26 2.29
C ILE A 110 -5.26 -3.05 1.55
N LYS A 111 -6.55 -3.07 1.23
CA LYS A 111 -7.26 -1.97 0.55
C LYS A 111 -7.18 -0.67 1.33
N ARG A 112 -7.39 -0.70 2.65
CA ARG A 112 -7.30 0.48 3.52
C ARG A 112 -5.87 1.07 3.56
N ASN A 113 -4.85 0.24 3.41
CA ASN A 113 -3.44 0.66 3.41
C ASN A 113 -2.87 0.84 1.99
N GLY A 114 -3.68 0.66 0.94
CA GLY A 114 -3.25 0.68 -0.46
C GLY A 114 -3.01 2.07 -1.07
N PHE A 115 -2.73 3.09 -0.26
CA PHE A 115 -2.57 4.48 -0.73
C PHE A 115 -1.44 4.64 -1.75
N PHE A 116 -0.38 3.84 -1.63
CA PHE A 116 0.73 3.82 -2.58
C PHE A 116 0.35 3.25 -3.96
N ALA A 117 -0.82 2.63 -4.11
CA ALA A 117 -1.33 2.23 -5.43
C ALA A 117 -2.09 3.35 -6.14
N HIS A 118 -2.06 4.59 -5.63
CA HIS A 118 -2.67 5.73 -6.32
C HIS A 118 -2.03 5.91 -7.71
N PRO A 119 -2.81 6.24 -8.78
CA PRO A 119 -2.29 6.37 -10.14
C PRO A 119 -1.03 7.23 -10.26
N GLU A 120 -1.00 8.37 -9.56
CA GLU A 120 0.17 9.24 -9.53
C GLU A 120 1.42 8.59 -8.96
N HIS A 121 1.27 7.83 -7.88
CA HIS A 121 2.39 7.16 -7.26
C HIS A 121 2.92 6.06 -8.17
N LEU A 122 2.01 5.29 -8.79
CA LEU A 122 2.37 4.30 -9.79
C LEU A 122 3.11 4.91 -10.98
N ILE A 123 2.72 6.11 -11.42
CA ILE A 123 3.40 6.84 -12.50
C ILE A 123 4.80 7.26 -12.06
N LEU A 124 4.95 7.82 -10.86
CA LEU A 124 6.27 8.18 -10.29
C LEU A 124 7.19 6.96 -10.17
N ALA A 125 6.66 5.82 -9.75
CA ALA A 125 7.42 4.58 -9.68
C ALA A 125 7.83 4.08 -11.07
N LYS A 126 6.98 4.30 -12.10
CA LYS A 126 7.30 3.96 -13.48
C LYS A 126 8.43 4.81 -14.04
N THR A 127 8.46 6.12 -13.77
CA THR A 127 9.52 7.00 -14.31
C THR A 127 10.92 6.67 -13.78
N GLN A 128 11.00 6.02 -12.62
CA GLN A 128 12.25 5.55 -12.01
C GLN A 128 12.50 4.05 -12.25
N ASN A 129 11.75 3.41 -13.15
CA ASN A 129 11.93 2.00 -13.46
C ASN A 129 13.18 1.78 -14.35
N ASN A 130 13.91 0.69 -14.10
CA ASN A 130 15.08 0.31 -14.89
C ASN A 130 14.71 -0.04 -16.34
N THR A 131 13.55 -0.66 -16.54
CA THR A 131 13.05 -1.03 -17.87
C THR A 131 12.62 0.20 -18.65
N LYS A 132 13.33 0.49 -19.74
CA LYS A 132 13.10 1.63 -20.65
C LYS A 132 11.63 1.79 -21.05
N LEU A 133 10.98 0.71 -21.51
CA LEU A 133 9.58 0.76 -21.94
C LEU A 133 8.61 1.15 -20.81
N ILE A 134 8.86 0.70 -19.58
CA ILE A 134 8.04 1.04 -18.42
C ILE A 134 8.24 2.51 -18.04
N ARG A 135 9.48 2.98 -18.10
CA ARG A 135 9.85 4.38 -17.85
C ARG A 135 9.19 5.32 -18.85
N GLU A 136 9.32 5.02 -20.13
CA GLU A 136 8.67 5.77 -21.20
C GLU A 136 7.15 5.84 -21.03
N LEU A 137 6.52 4.70 -20.70
CA LEU A 137 5.08 4.66 -20.41
C LEU A 137 4.70 5.57 -19.23
N GLY A 138 5.52 5.63 -18.19
CA GLY A 138 5.35 6.55 -17.06
C GLY A 138 5.40 8.01 -17.49
N LEU A 139 6.42 8.39 -18.25
CA LEU A 139 6.61 9.76 -18.75
C LEU A 139 5.46 10.20 -19.67
N ARG A 140 5.06 9.35 -20.62
CA ARG A 140 3.91 9.62 -21.51
C ARG A 140 2.60 9.82 -20.72
N ARG A 141 2.41 9.06 -19.63
CA ARG A 141 1.24 9.22 -18.75
C ARG A 141 1.24 10.54 -18.00
N ILE A 142 2.40 11.08 -17.62
CA ILE A 142 2.50 12.41 -17.00
C ILE A 142 2.01 13.48 -17.98
N LEU A 143 2.51 13.47 -19.23
CA LEU A 143 2.09 14.42 -20.25
C LEU A 143 0.58 14.35 -20.49
N LYS A 144 0.03 13.14 -20.62
CA LYS A 144 -1.43 12.93 -20.75
C LYS A 144 -2.19 13.46 -19.53
N ALA A 145 -1.70 13.22 -18.31
CA ALA A 145 -2.33 13.68 -17.09
C ALA A 145 -2.35 15.21 -17.00
N ARG A 146 -1.27 15.89 -17.39
CA ARG A 146 -1.21 17.36 -17.46
C ARG A 146 -2.23 17.93 -18.43
N GLN A 147 -2.39 17.32 -19.61
CA GLN A 147 -3.41 17.72 -20.59
C GLN A 147 -4.84 17.55 -20.05
N LEU A 148 -5.09 16.51 -19.26
CA LEU A 148 -6.38 16.30 -18.60
C LEU A 148 -6.63 17.33 -17.51
N ASP A 149 -5.62 17.65 -16.71
CA ASP A 149 -5.72 18.62 -15.62
C ASP A 149 -5.96 20.05 -16.13
N GLN A 150 -5.42 20.43 -17.30
CA GLN A 150 -5.75 21.71 -17.95
C GLN A 150 -7.24 21.86 -18.27
N LYS A 151 -7.95 20.75 -18.52
CA LYS A 151 -9.38 20.72 -18.82
C LYS A 151 -10.25 20.52 -17.58
N ARG A 152 -9.63 20.24 -16.43
CA ARG A 152 -10.32 19.88 -15.19
C ARG A 152 -10.85 21.13 -14.51
N THR A 153 -12.17 21.19 -14.32
CA THR A 153 -12.84 22.27 -13.59
C THR A 153 -13.04 21.96 -12.10
N THR A 154 -12.89 20.68 -11.72
CA THR A 154 -13.11 20.20 -10.36
C THR A 154 -11.79 20.11 -9.59
N ILE A 155 -11.87 20.35 -8.27
CA ILE A 155 -10.73 20.15 -7.38
C ILE A 155 -10.42 18.66 -7.30
N ARG A 156 -9.15 18.32 -7.49
CA ARG A 156 -8.66 16.96 -7.32
C ARG A 156 -8.94 16.48 -5.89
N THR A 157 -9.60 15.34 -5.78
CA THR A 157 -9.86 14.68 -4.49
C THR A 157 -9.03 13.40 -4.38
N PHE A 158 -8.32 13.23 -3.26
CA PHE A 158 -7.58 11.99 -3.02
C PHE A 158 -8.56 10.86 -2.66
N MET A 159 -8.70 9.89 -3.55
CA MET A 159 -9.52 8.70 -3.34
C MET A 159 -8.63 7.46 -3.23
N LEU A 160 -8.97 6.55 -2.32
CA LEU A 160 -8.29 5.27 -2.24
C LEU A 160 -8.49 4.50 -3.56
N PRO A 161 -7.41 4.01 -4.19
CA PRO A 161 -7.51 3.29 -5.44
C PRO A 161 -8.28 1.97 -5.25
N LYS A 162 -9.08 1.61 -6.26
CA LYS A 162 -9.69 0.29 -6.33
C LYS A 162 -8.61 -0.73 -6.73
N LEU A 163 -8.10 -1.47 -5.75
CA LEU A 163 -7.07 -2.49 -5.97
C LEU A 163 -7.62 -3.70 -6.73
N ASN A 164 -6.81 -4.22 -7.63
CA ASN A 164 -7.00 -5.48 -8.31
C ASN A 164 -6.22 -6.58 -7.58
N PHE A 165 -6.90 -7.37 -6.76
CA PHE A 165 -6.28 -8.48 -6.03
C PHE A 165 -5.78 -9.63 -6.94
N LYS A 166 -6.20 -9.64 -8.21
CA LYS A 166 -5.74 -10.59 -9.24
C LYS A 166 -4.52 -10.11 -10.03
N ALA A 167 -4.02 -8.89 -9.79
CA ALA A 167 -2.85 -8.31 -10.47
C ALA A 167 -1.61 -9.20 -10.34
N GLN A 168 -0.95 -9.58 -11.43
CA GLN A 168 0.32 -10.32 -11.33
C GLN A 168 1.50 -9.36 -11.16
N ASP A 169 1.43 -8.23 -11.85
CA ASP A 169 2.44 -7.19 -11.80
C ASP A 169 1.95 -5.91 -11.11
N CYS A 170 2.90 -5.12 -10.63
CA CYS A 170 2.65 -3.81 -10.05
C CYS A 170 1.90 -2.87 -11.01
N SER A 171 2.12 -3.02 -12.32
CA SER A 171 1.38 -2.27 -13.33
C SER A 171 -0.10 -2.59 -13.42
N GLU A 172 -0.58 -3.71 -12.86
CA GLU A 172 -1.97 -4.17 -12.94
C GLU A 172 -2.76 -3.94 -11.64
N ILE A 173 -2.12 -3.39 -10.59
CA ILE A 173 -2.74 -3.18 -9.27
C ILE A 173 -3.99 -2.30 -9.37
N ILE A 174 -4.07 -1.41 -10.36
CA ILE A 174 -5.24 -0.57 -10.60
C ILE A 174 -5.75 -0.73 -12.02
N ASN A 175 -7.04 -0.44 -12.20
CA ASN A 175 -7.62 -0.29 -13.51
C ASN A 175 -7.26 1.09 -14.10
N TRP A 176 -6.37 1.11 -15.09
CA TRP A 176 -5.92 2.34 -15.77
C TRP A 176 -6.95 2.97 -16.72
N ILE A 177 -8.00 2.24 -17.08
CA ILE A 177 -9.08 2.73 -17.95
C ILE A 177 -10.06 3.57 -17.12
N ASN A 178 -10.38 3.07 -15.92
CA ASN A 178 -11.40 3.67 -15.05
C ASN A 178 -10.82 4.47 -13.88
N CYS A 179 -9.54 4.85 -13.92
CA CYS A 179 -8.94 5.68 -12.88
C CYS A 179 -9.00 7.17 -13.23
N ASP A 180 -9.21 8.01 -12.21
CA ASP A 180 -9.06 9.45 -12.34
C ASP A 180 -7.57 9.80 -12.42
N LEU A 181 -7.10 10.05 -13.64
CA LEU A 181 -5.70 10.34 -13.92
C LEU A 181 -5.43 11.84 -13.73
N SER A 182 -4.57 12.17 -12.79
CA SER A 182 -4.05 13.51 -12.53
C SER A 182 -2.53 13.52 -12.49
N SER A 183 -1.94 14.69 -12.75
CA SER A 183 -0.49 14.86 -12.78
C SER A 183 0.09 14.77 -11.36
N PRO A 184 1.20 14.02 -11.15
CA PRO A 184 1.83 13.95 -9.84
C PRO A 184 2.26 15.35 -9.36
N PRO A 185 1.81 15.82 -8.18
CA PRO A 185 2.14 17.17 -7.68
C PRO A 185 3.63 17.30 -7.39
N LEU A 186 4.31 16.18 -7.13
CA LEU A 186 5.75 16.12 -6.96
C LEU A 186 6.55 16.46 -8.22
N LEU A 187 5.90 16.48 -9.39
CA LEU A 187 6.48 16.85 -10.66
C LEU A 187 5.79 18.09 -11.22
N LYS A 188 5.22 18.96 -10.38
CA LYS A 188 4.55 20.18 -10.87
C LYS A 188 5.53 21.10 -11.59
N ASP A 189 6.75 21.20 -11.08
CA ASP A 189 7.74 22.18 -11.55
C ASP A 189 8.59 21.67 -12.72
N SER A 190 8.53 20.38 -13.05
CA SER A 190 9.25 19.79 -14.19
C SER A 190 8.64 20.26 -15.51
N ASN A 191 9.44 20.61 -16.51
CA ASN A 191 8.92 21.09 -17.79
C ASN A 191 8.40 19.93 -18.68
N ASP A 192 7.36 20.17 -19.49
CA ASP A 192 6.89 19.21 -20.49
C ASP A 192 7.98 18.87 -21.50
N ASP A 193 8.79 19.84 -21.92
CA ASP A 193 9.86 19.60 -22.91
C ASP A 193 11.03 18.80 -22.33
N GLU A 194 11.31 18.93 -21.03
CA GLU A 194 12.23 18.07 -20.30
C GLU A 194 11.72 16.62 -20.28
N ILE A 195 10.41 16.42 -20.03
CA ILE A 195 9.82 15.08 -20.07
C ILE A 195 9.91 14.48 -21.49
N LYS A 196 9.65 15.29 -22.53
CA LYS A 196 9.79 14.85 -23.94
C LYS A 196 11.24 14.51 -24.28
N SER A 197 12.22 15.27 -23.80
CA SER A 197 13.63 14.99 -24.04
C SER A 197 14.07 13.69 -23.36
N HIS A 198 13.56 13.38 -22.16
CA HIS A 198 13.79 12.08 -21.50
C HIS A 198 13.17 10.90 -22.27
N ILE A 199 11.99 11.09 -22.89
CA ILE A 199 11.37 10.07 -23.75
C ILE A 199 12.26 9.80 -24.98
N GLN A 200 12.82 10.83 -25.61
CA GLN A 200 13.68 10.69 -26.79
C GLN A 200 15.06 10.10 -26.45
N SER A 201 15.73 10.67 -25.45
CA SER A 201 17.08 10.28 -25.02
C SER A 201 17.10 8.97 -24.22
N ASN A 202 15.95 8.51 -23.72
CA ASN A 202 15.82 7.34 -22.84
C ASN A 202 16.61 7.44 -21.53
N SER A 203 17.06 8.64 -21.17
CA SER A 203 17.73 8.89 -19.90
C SER A 203 16.77 8.71 -18.72
N VAL A 204 17.32 8.43 -17.54
CA VAL A 204 16.55 8.40 -16.29
C VAL A 204 16.43 9.84 -15.78
N PRO A 205 15.21 10.36 -15.55
CA PRO A 205 15.04 11.70 -15.00
C PRO A 205 15.65 11.78 -13.59
N ASN A 206 16.57 12.72 -13.40
CA ASN A 206 17.17 12.99 -12.09
C ASN A 206 16.31 13.99 -11.31
N TRP A 207 15.14 13.54 -10.87
CA TRP A 207 14.21 14.34 -10.08
C TRP A 207 14.36 14.04 -8.58
N ASP A 208 14.18 15.05 -7.73
CA ASP A 208 14.28 14.94 -6.26
C ASP A 208 13.36 13.88 -5.64
N ILE A 209 12.33 13.42 -6.36
CA ILE A 209 11.47 12.32 -5.94
C ILE A 209 12.26 11.03 -5.62
N THR A 210 13.41 10.84 -6.24
CA THR A 210 14.25 9.65 -6.09
C THR A 210 14.89 9.60 -4.71
N PHE A 211 15.08 10.76 -4.06
CA PHE A 211 15.71 10.87 -2.74
C PHE A 211 14.70 11.00 -1.60
N LYS A 212 13.40 11.12 -1.91
CA LYS A 212 12.37 11.16 -0.86
C LYS A 212 12.28 9.80 -0.18
N THR A 213 12.50 9.79 1.13
CA THR A 213 12.35 8.61 1.96
C THR A 213 10.88 8.28 2.18
N CYS A 214 10.57 6.99 2.29
CA CYS A 214 9.21 6.55 2.57
C CYS A 214 8.76 7.06 3.96
N PRO A 215 7.58 7.68 4.11
CA PRO A 215 7.17 8.30 5.38
C PRO A 215 7.05 7.32 6.56
N VAL A 216 7.03 6.01 6.30
CA VAL A 216 7.01 4.92 7.29
C VAL A 216 8.32 4.72 8.07
N HIS A 217 9.40 5.42 7.71
CA HIS A 217 10.69 5.35 8.43
C HIS A 217 10.84 6.35 9.57
N LYS A 218 9.89 7.27 9.77
CA LYS A 218 9.92 8.17 10.93
C LYS A 218 9.46 7.43 12.17
N SER A 219 10.39 6.68 12.75
CA SER A 219 10.29 6.18 14.11
C SER A 219 10.49 7.39 15.02
N SER A 220 9.41 7.92 15.58
CA SER A 220 9.46 8.73 16.81
C SER A 220 9.91 7.86 17.97
#